data_AF-K1S8A9-F1
#
_entry.id   AF-K1S8A9-F1
#
_cell.length_a   1.000
_cell.length_b   1.000
_cell.length_c   1.000
_cell.angle_alpha   90.00
_cell.angle_beta   90.00
_cell.angle_gamma   90.00
#
_symmetry.space_group_name_H-M   'P 1'
#
loop_
_entity.id
_entity.type
_entity.pdbx_description
1 polymer ?
#
loop_
_entity_poly.entity_id
_entity_poly.type
_entity_poly.pdbx_seq_one_letter_code
_entity_poly.pdbx_strand_id
1 'polypeptide(L)'
;MPQEAEMLAKKAGESGMCEADYLRLLISQKPNDYPEVRKLLKELINEVNRIGININQIVFNNNAGLYSKEDKTQLVAYMRKLNQKVNKAVVQIGNQ
;
A
#
# COMPACT_ATOMS: atom_id res chain seq x y z
N MET A 1 -42.71 -3.09 -7.29
CA MET A 1 -41.70 -4.12 -7.57
C MET A 1 -41.22 -4.72 -6.25
N PRO A 2 -41.89 -5.78 -5.73
CA PRO A 2 -41.56 -6.36 -4.43
C PRO A 2 -40.22 -7.13 -4.42
N GLN A 3 -39.91 -7.79 -5.54
CA GLN A 3 -38.73 -8.65 -5.68
C GLN A 3 -37.41 -7.87 -5.63
N GLU A 4 -37.37 -6.66 -6.18
CA GLU A 4 -36.18 -5.81 -6.18
C GLU A 4 -35.85 -5.28 -4.78
N ALA A 5 -36.88 -4.90 -4.02
CA ALA A 5 -36.74 -4.46 -2.64
C ALA A 5 -36.23 -5.60 -1.74
N GLU A 6 -36.77 -6.81 -1.90
CA GLU A 6 -36.31 -8.00 -1.18
C GLU A 6 -34.85 -8.37 -1.54
N MET A 7 -34.49 -8.26 -2.82
CA MET A 7 -33.11 -8.49 -3.26
C MET A 7 -32.14 -7.45 -2.68
N LEU A 8 -32.56 -6.18 -2.61
CA LEU A 8 -31.76 -5.10 -2.02
C LEU A 8 -31.54 -5.34 -0.52
N ALA A 9 -32.59 -5.66 0.22
CA ALA A 9 -32.55 -5.98 1.65
C ALA A 9 -31.58 -7.13 1.94
N LYS A 10 -31.67 -8.20 1.14
CA LYS A 10 -30.80 -9.37 1.27
C LYS A 10 -29.33 -9.01 1.05
N LYS A 11 -29.00 -8.30 -0.04
CA LYS A 11 -27.62 -7.92 -0.36
C LYS A 11 -27.02 -6.93 0.63
N ALA A 12 -27.83 -6.00 1.15
CA ALA A 12 -27.43 -5.07 2.20
C ALA A 12 -27.07 -5.85 3.49
N GLY A 13 -27.93 -6.81 3.88
CA GLY A 13 -27.68 -7.71 5.00
C GLY A 13 -26.42 -8.56 4.85
N GLU A 14 -26.21 -9.18 3.68
CA GLU A 14 -24.99 -9.94 3.35
C GLU A 14 -23.72 -9.09 3.43
N SER A 15 -23.83 -7.80 3.10
CA SER A 15 -22.73 -6.82 3.19
C SER A 15 -22.57 -6.23 4.59
N GLY A 16 -23.43 -6.57 5.56
CA GLY A 16 -23.42 -6.01 6.92
C GLY A 16 -23.79 -4.53 6.99
N MET A 17 -24.54 -4.02 6.01
CA MET A 17 -24.92 -2.60 5.88
C MET A 17 -26.45 -2.45 5.92
N CYS A 18 -26.94 -1.27 6.30
CA CYS A 18 -28.36 -0.96 6.10
C CYS A 18 -28.65 -0.68 4.61
N GLU A 19 -29.89 -0.85 4.17
CA GLU A 19 -30.28 -0.66 2.76
C GLU A 19 -29.92 0.73 2.22
N ALA A 20 -30.05 1.77 3.04
CA ALA A 20 -29.71 3.14 2.64
C ALA A 20 -28.20 3.32 2.39
N ASP A 21 -27.35 2.73 3.23
CA ASP A 21 -25.90 2.79 3.06
C ASP A 21 -25.44 1.93 1.88
N TYR A 22 -26.09 0.78 1.67
CA TYR A 22 -25.84 -0.08 0.52
C TYR A 22 -26.24 0.60 -0.80
N LEU A 23 -27.38 1.31 -0.85
CA LEU A 23 -27.77 2.13 -2.00
C LEU A 23 -26.77 3.25 -2.29
N ARG A 24 -26.30 3.96 -1.24
CA ARG A 24 -25.27 4.98 -1.43
C ARG A 24 -24.00 4.38 -2.02
N LEU A 25 -23.53 3.25 -1.50
CA LEU A 25 -22.37 2.52 -2.02
C LEU A 25 -22.52 2.18 -3.51
N LEU A 26 -23.68 1.66 -3.91
CA LEU A 26 -23.97 1.30 -5.30
C LEU A 26 -24.01 2.51 -6.25
N ILE A 27 -24.44 3.68 -5.74
CA ILE A 27 -24.52 4.93 -6.51
C ILE A 27 -23.14 5.60 -6.62
N SER A 28 -22.40 5.67 -5.51
CA SER A 28 -21.14 6.41 -5.46
C SER A 28 -19.98 5.63 -6.08
N GLN A 29 -19.92 4.31 -5.86
CA GLN A 29 -18.85 3.41 -6.28
C GLN A 29 -17.44 4.00 -6.13
N LYS A 30 -17.22 4.86 -5.13
CA LYS A 30 -15.91 5.47 -4.94
C LYS A 30 -15.02 4.47 -4.22
N PRO A 31 -13.72 4.43 -4.54
CA PRO A 31 -12.75 3.62 -3.81
C PRO A 31 -12.84 3.81 -2.29
N ASN A 32 -13.14 5.03 -1.83
CA ASN A 32 -13.25 5.35 -0.40
C ASN A 32 -14.48 4.75 0.31
N ASP A 33 -15.50 4.29 -0.42
CA ASP A 33 -16.70 3.73 0.20
C ASP A 33 -16.43 2.32 0.75
N TYR A 34 -15.42 1.65 0.19
CA TYR A 34 -14.99 0.30 0.54
C TYR A 34 -13.95 0.30 1.67
N PRO A 35 -14.24 -0.28 2.86
CA PRO A 35 -13.32 -0.29 4.00
C PRO A 35 -11.94 -0.89 3.70
N GLU A 36 -11.91 -1.96 2.91
CA GLU A 36 -10.70 -2.66 2.49
C GLU A 36 -9.80 -1.76 1.63
N VAL A 37 -10.40 -0.99 0.71
CA VAL A 37 -9.66 -0.06 -0.15
C VAL A 37 -9.11 1.10 0.68
N ARG A 38 -9.88 1.63 1.63
CA ARG A 38 -9.38 2.65 2.56
C ARG A 38 -8.18 2.15 3.37
N LYS A 39 -8.22 0.90 3.84
CA LYS A 39 -7.12 0.29 4.58
C LYS A 39 -5.86 0.20 3.73
N LEU A 40 -5.98 -0.30 2.50
CA LEU A 40 -4.86 -0.41 1.56
C LEU A 40 -4.28 0.96 1.21
N LEU A 41 -5.13 1.97 0.97
CA LEU A 41 -4.67 3.34 0.71
C LEU A 41 -3.90 3.93 1.90
N LYS A 42 -4.38 3.69 3.13
CA LYS A 42 -3.69 4.13 4.34
C LYS A 42 -2.33 3.45 4.51
N GLU A 43 -2.25 2.15 4.25
CA GLU A 43 -1.00 1.40 4.28
C GLU A 43 0.00 1.95 3.24
N LEU A 44 -0.47 2.20 2.01
CA LEU A 44 0.35 2.80 0.95
C LEU A 44 0.86 4.19 1.32
N ILE A 45 -0.01 5.06 1.84
CA ILE A 45 0.38 6.41 2.29
C ILE A 45 1.44 6.33 3.39
N ASN A 46 1.29 5.41 4.34
CA ASN A 46 2.27 5.22 5.41
C ASN A 46 3.62 4.75 4.89
N GLU A 47 3.65 3.84 3.91
CA GLU A 47 4.89 3.40 3.28
C GLU A 47 5.57 4.53 2.50
N VAL A 48 4.81 5.32 1.73
CA VAL A 48 5.35 6.50 1.03
C VAL A 48 5.94 7.50 2.03
N ASN A 49 5.27 7.73 3.16
CA ASN A 49 5.79 8.60 4.22
C ASN A 49 7.10 8.07 4.82
N ARG A 50 7.20 6.76 5.07
CA ARG A 50 8.44 6.13 5.55
C ARG A 50 9.58 6.27 4.55
N ILE A 51 9.30 6.10 3.26
CA ILE A 51 10.29 6.33 2.19
C ILE A 51 10.76 7.79 2.21
N GLY A 52 9.83 8.75 2.33
CA GLY A 52 10.15 10.18 2.43
C GLY A 52 11.06 10.50 3.62
N ILE A 53 10.79 9.92 4.80
CA ILE A 53 11.63 10.06 6.00
C ILE A 53 13.04 9.53 5.74
N ASN A 54 13.16 8.34 5.14
CA ASN A 54 14.47 7.74 4.82
C ASN A 54 15.26 8.61 3.83
N ILE A 55 14.60 9.16 2.80
CA ILE A 55 15.23 10.08 1.84
C ILE A 55 15.74 11.34 2.56
N ASN A 56 14.91 11.95 3.40
CA ASN A 56 15.30 13.14 4.16
C ASN A 56 16.51 12.87 5.05
N GLN A 57 16.56 11.70 5.70
CA GLN A 57 17.71 11.31 6.53
C GLN A 57 18.99 11.16 5.71
N ILE A 58 18.91 10.53 4.52
CA ILE A 58 20.07 10.39 3.62
C ILE A 58 20.58 11.77 3.17
N VAL A 59 19.67 12.67 2.76
CA VAL A 59 20.02 14.04 2.34
C VAL A 59 20.65 14.81 3.49
N PHE A 60 20.04 14.77 4.67
CA PHE A 60 20.56 15.44 5.86
C PHE A 60 21.98 14.95 6.20
N ASN A 61 22.17 13.64 6.29
CA ASN A 61 23.46 13.04 6.62
C ASN A 61 24.54 13.34 5.56
N ASN A 62 24.17 13.37 4.27
CA ASN A 62 25.08 13.76 3.20
C ASN A 62 25.50 15.24 3.31
N ASN A 63 24.55 16.13 3.58
CA ASN A 63 24.81 17.56 3.70
C ASN A 63 25.55 17.92 5.00
N ALA A 64 25.35 17.15 6.06
CA ALA A 64 26.09 17.27 7.33
C ALA A 64 27.53 16.72 7.24
N GLY A 65 27.95 16.18 6.09
CA GLY A 65 29.27 15.57 5.92
C GLY A 65 29.48 14.28 6.72
N LEU A 66 28.41 13.69 7.27
CA LEU A 66 28.46 12.50 8.12
C LEU A 66 28.73 11.22 7.32
N TYR A 67 28.61 11.26 5.99
CA TYR A 67 29.02 10.16 5.12
C TYR A 67 30.40 10.40 4.56
N SER A 68 31.36 9.60 5.00
CA SER A 68 32.65 9.47 4.36
C SER A 68 32.52 8.86 2.96
N LYS A 69 33.58 8.97 2.15
CA LYS A 69 33.61 8.34 0.82
C LYS A 69 33.54 6.80 0.93
N GLU A 70 34.06 6.27 2.02
CA GLU A 70 34.05 4.87 2.40
C GLU A 70 32.63 4.40 2.75
N ASP A 71 31.85 5.19 3.51
CA ASP A 71 30.44 4.88 3.83
C ASP A 71 29.59 4.78 2.56
N LYS A 72 29.79 5.71 1.62
CA LYS A 72 29.11 5.70 0.31
C LYS A 72 29.49 4.46 -0.49
N THR A 73 30.76 4.05 -0.44
CA THR A 73 31.28 2.86 -1.13
C THR A 73 30.67 1.58 -0.56
N GLN A 74 30.60 1.45 0.78
CA GLN A 74 29.96 0.32 1.43
C GLN A 74 28.47 0.25 1.15
N LEU A 75 27.77 1.40 1.16
CA LEU A 75 26.34 1.46 0.84
C LEU A 75 26.06 0.91 -0.57
N VAL A 76 26.84 1.31 -1.58
CA VAL A 76 26.70 0.79 -2.95
C VAL A 76 26.94 -0.73 -2.99
N ALA A 77 27.92 -1.25 -2.26
CA ALA A 77 28.18 -2.68 -2.18
C ALA A 77 27.01 -3.45 -1.53
N TYR A 78 26.43 -2.91 -0.46
CA TYR A 78 25.25 -3.50 0.18
C TYR A 78 24.02 -3.47 -0.71
N MET A 79 23.76 -2.38 -1.42
CA MET A 79 22.64 -2.28 -2.36
C MET A 79 22.76 -3.28 -3.52
N ARG A 80 23.97 -3.49 -4.06
CA ARG A 80 24.23 -4.53 -5.06
C ARG A 80 23.92 -5.92 -4.51
N LYS A 81 24.36 -6.22 -3.28
CA LYS A 81 24.10 -7.50 -2.62
C LYS A 81 22.61 -7.72 -2.35
N LEU A 82 21.89 -6.67 -1.97
CA LEU A 82 20.44 -6.71 -1.78
C LEU A 82 19.73 -7.05 -3.10
N ASN A 83 20.02 -6.33 -4.19
CA ASN A 83 19.44 -6.60 -5.50
C ASN A 83 19.68 -8.03 -5.98
N GLN A 84 20.90 -8.56 -5.79
CA GLN A 84 21.19 -9.97 -6.12
C GLN A 84 20.32 -10.94 -5.32
N LYS A 85 20.13 -10.70 -4.03
CA LYS A 85 19.28 -11.56 -3.17
C LYS A 85 17.80 -11.46 -3.55
N VAL A 86 17.30 -10.25 -3.80
CA VAL A 86 15.91 -10.03 -4.22
C VAL A 86 15.66 -10.72 -5.56
N ASN A 87 16.54 -10.56 -6.55
CA ASN A 87 16.40 -11.24 -7.84
C ASN A 87 16.39 -12.77 -7.69
N LYS A 88 17.24 -13.34 -6.82
CA LYS A 88 17.21 -14.78 -6.52
C LYS A 88 15.87 -15.21 -5.91
N ALA A 89 15.33 -14.43 -4.96
CA ALA A 89 14.04 -14.71 -4.36
C ALA A 89 12.90 -14.62 -5.38
N VAL A 90 12.90 -13.60 -6.26
CA VAL A 90 11.93 -13.47 -7.35
C VAL A 90 11.97 -14.68 -8.28
N VAL A 91 13.16 -15.17 -8.66
CA VAL A 91 13.29 -16.38 -9.49
C VAL A 91 12.78 -17.64 -8.76
N GLN A 92 13.02 -17.75 -7.46
CA GLN A 92 12.54 -18.88 -6.66
C GLN A 92 11.01 -18.87 -6.46
N ILE A 93 10.42 -17.68 -6.29
CA ILE A 93 8.98 -17.51 -6.04
C ILE A 93 8.19 -17.49 -7.35
N GLY A 94 8.71 -16.84 -8.40
CA GLY A 94 8.05 -16.66 -9.69
C GLY A 94 8.09 -17.89 -10.62
N ASN A 95 8.66 -19.01 -10.16
CA ASN A 95 8.59 -20.32 -10.81
C ASN A 95 7.52 -21.24 -10.18
N GLN A 96 6.52 -20.65 -9.49
CA GLN A 96 5.29 -21.32 -9.05
C GLN A 96 4.10 -20.88 -9.89
#